data_AF-A0A1Q4XC47-F1
#
_entry.id   AF-A0A1Q4XC47-F1
#
_cell.length_a   1.000
_cell.length_b   1.000
_cell.length_c   1.000
_cell.angle_alpha   90.00
_cell.angle_beta   90.00
_cell.angle_gamma   90.00
#
_symmetry.space_group_name_H-M   'P 1'
#
loop_
_entity.id
_entity.type
_entity.pdbx_description
1 polymer ?
#
loop_
_entity_poly.entity_id
_entity_poly.type
_entity_poly.pdbx_seq_one_letter_code
_entity_poly.pdbx_strand_id
1 'polypeptide(L)'
;MRPNTNEYDTELRVNGEVVVLDGMPYQGRTVLPEGPDRFACLERWAKGVAEMLGEPVTWRAEEKGQLAGRGTVQPGPGAQNRRAL
;
A
#
# COMPACT_ATOMS: atom_id res chain seq x y z
N MET A 1 22.95 -3.18 -10.51
CA MET A 1 22.05 -2.78 -9.41
C MET A 1 22.46 -1.39 -8.96
N ARG A 2 21.51 -0.45 -8.81
CA ARG A 2 21.85 0.83 -8.16
C ARG A 2 22.18 0.51 -6.70
N PRO A 3 23.30 1.00 -6.14
CA PRO A 3 23.57 0.82 -4.72
C PRO A 3 22.42 1.47 -3.92
N ASN A 4 21.95 0.79 -2.87
CA ASN A 4 20.96 1.27 -1.90
C ASN A 4 19.48 1.18 -2.30
N THR A 5 19.09 0.19 -3.12
CA THR A 5 17.67 -0.11 -3.38
C THR A 5 17.41 -1.60 -3.31
N ASN A 6 16.26 -1.99 -2.74
CA ASN A 6 15.78 -3.37 -2.69
C ASN A 6 14.42 -3.49 -3.40
N GLU A 7 14.13 -4.69 -3.86
CA GLU A 7 12.92 -5.02 -4.60
C GLU A 7 11.96 -5.79 -3.68
N TYR A 8 10.71 -5.33 -3.64
CA TYR A 8 9.67 -5.87 -2.77
C TYR A 8 8.43 -6.24 -3.58
N ASP A 9 7.81 -7.35 -3.24
CA ASP A 9 6.43 -7.63 -3.63
C ASP A 9 5.53 -6.82 -2.68
N THR A 10 4.74 -5.91 -3.24
CA THR A 10 3.95 -4.91 -2.51
C THR A 10 2.49 -5.04 -2.83
N GLU A 11 1.63 -4.74 -1.86
CA GLU A 11 0.18 -4.80 -2.02
C GLU A 11 -0.53 -3.82 -1.07
N LEU A 12 -1.70 -3.35 -1.50
CA LEU A 12 -2.66 -2.64 -0.66
C LEU A 12 -3.87 -3.55 -0.39
N ARG A 13 -4.33 -3.57 0.86
CA ARG A 13 -5.45 -4.39 1.31
C ARG A 13 -6.51 -3.60 2.07
N VAL A 14 -7.77 -3.99 1.88
CA VAL A 14 -8.91 -3.58 2.73
C VAL A 14 -9.54 -4.86 3.27
N ASN A 15 -9.77 -4.93 4.58
CA ASN A 15 -10.32 -6.11 5.26
C ASN A 15 -9.59 -7.42 4.94
N GLY A 16 -8.27 -7.35 4.69
CA GLY A 16 -7.44 -8.51 4.38
C GLY A 16 -7.41 -8.92 2.90
N GLU A 17 -8.19 -8.29 2.04
CA GLU A 17 -8.24 -8.56 0.60
C GLU A 17 -7.49 -7.49 -0.20
N VAL A 18 -6.84 -7.88 -1.30
CA VAL A 18 -6.14 -6.94 -2.19
C VAL A 18 -7.14 -5.97 -2.80
N VAL A 19 -6.81 -4.68 -2.75
CA VAL A 19 -7.62 -3.62 -3.34
C VAL A 19 -7.59 -3.77 -4.87
N VAL A 20 -8.77 -3.71 -5.49
CA VAL A 20 -8.92 -3.59 -6.95
C VAL A 20 -9.68 -2.28 -7.22
N LEU A 21 -9.08 -1.37 -7.98
CA LEU A 21 -9.73 -0.15 -8.45
C LEU A 21 -9.69 -0.12 -9.98
N ASP A 22 -10.81 0.21 -10.60
CA ASP A 22 -10.94 0.28 -12.08
C ASP A 22 -10.43 -1.00 -12.78
N GLY A 23 -10.66 -2.16 -12.17
CA GLY A 23 -10.22 -3.47 -12.66
C GLY A 23 -8.73 -3.79 -12.46
N MET A 24 -7.96 -2.89 -11.84
CA MET A 24 -6.54 -3.06 -11.59
C MET A 24 -6.25 -3.43 -10.14
N PRO A 25 -5.60 -4.59 -9.87
CA PRO A 25 -5.20 -4.95 -8.52
C PRO A 25 -4.02 -4.08 -8.07
N TYR A 26 -4.10 -3.57 -6.85
CA TYR A 26 -3.03 -2.81 -6.19
C TYR A 26 -2.05 -3.79 -5.55
N GLN A 27 -1.43 -4.59 -6.40
CA GLN A 27 -0.39 -5.55 -6.08
C GLN A 27 0.65 -5.54 -7.20
N GLY A 28 1.92 -5.59 -6.82
CA GLY A 28 2.99 -5.62 -7.81
C GLY A 28 4.36 -5.50 -7.17
N ARG A 29 5.38 -5.51 -8.01
CA ARG A 29 6.76 -5.44 -7.56
C ARG A 29 7.29 -4.01 -7.62
N THR A 30 7.86 -3.55 -6.51
CA THR A 30 8.30 -2.17 -6.32
C THR A 30 9.75 -2.13 -5.85
N VAL A 31 10.57 -1.32 -6.52
CA VAL A 31 11.94 -1.04 -6.09
C VAL A 31 11.93 0.16 -5.14
N LEU A 32 12.37 -0.03 -3.91
CA LEU A 32 12.37 0.98 -2.86
C LEU A 32 13.79 1.30 -2.40
N PRO A 33 14.07 2.55 -1.99
CA PRO A 33 15.36 2.90 -1.41
C PRO A 33 15.57 2.18 -0.07
N GLU A 34 16.81 1.97 0.33
CA GLU A 34 17.14 1.56 1.70
C GLU A 34 16.99 2.73 2.69
N GLY A 35 16.88 2.40 3.98
CA GLY A 35 16.82 3.40 5.06
C GLY A 35 15.56 3.29 5.94
N PRO A 36 15.44 4.18 6.95
CA PRO A 36 14.34 4.16 7.92
C PRO A 36 12.98 4.44 7.27
N ASP A 37 12.92 5.35 6.31
CA ASP A 37 11.67 5.79 5.66
C ASP A 37 11.39 5.06 4.34
N ARG A 38 12.03 3.92 4.10
CA ARG A 38 11.94 3.18 2.82
C ARG A 38 10.52 2.87 2.34
N PHE A 39 9.59 2.69 3.29
CA PHE A 39 8.19 2.36 3.00
C PHE A 39 7.26 3.58 3.04
N ALA A 40 7.77 4.80 3.24
CA ALA A 40 6.94 6.01 3.33
C ALA A 40 6.10 6.25 2.06
N CYS A 41 6.58 5.83 0.89
CA CYS A 41 5.80 5.90 -0.34
C CYS A 41 4.58 4.97 -0.31
N LEU A 42 4.70 3.75 0.25
CA LEU A 42 3.59 2.80 0.39
C LEU A 42 2.56 3.34 1.37
N GLU A 43 3.00 3.97 2.46
CA GLU A 43 2.09 4.63 3.41
C GLU A 43 1.30 5.76 2.75
N ARG A 44 1.97 6.62 1.97
CA ARG A 44 1.31 7.71 1.23
C ARG A 44 0.31 7.19 0.18
N TRP A 45 0.66 6.11 -0.52
CA TRP A 45 -0.27 5.46 -1.45
C TRP A 45 -1.47 4.86 -0.75
N ALA A 46 -1.26 4.10 0.31
CA ALA A 46 -2.34 3.58 1.13
C ALA A 46 -3.24 4.70 1.64
N LYS A 47 -2.68 5.87 1.98
CA LYS A 47 -3.44 7.02 2.48
C LYS A 47 -4.38 7.57 1.42
N GLY A 48 -3.88 7.78 0.20
CA GLY A 48 -4.71 8.21 -0.93
C GLY A 48 -5.83 7.23 -1.27
N VAL A 49 -5.54 5.92 -1.22
CA VAL A 49 -6.56 4.88 -1.43
C VAL A 49 -7.57 4.84 -0.28
N ALA A 50 -7.13 4.98 0.97
CA ALA A 50 -8.02 5.03 2.13
C ALA A 50 -8.98 6.22 2.04
N GLU A 51 -8.48 7.39 1.65
CA GLU A 51 -9.30 8.60 1.43
C GLU A 51 -10.29 8.44 0.28
N MET A 52 -9.91 7.72 -0.77
CA MET A 52 -10.79 7.43 -1.92
C MET A 52 -11.88 6.41 -1.59
N LEU A 53 -11.56 5.43 -0.75
CA LEU A 53 -12.48 4.36 -0.37
C LEU A 53 -13.30 4.67 0.86
N GLY A 54 -12.89 5.64 1.70
CA GLY A 54 -13.50 5.84 3.01
C GLY A 54 -13.24 4.72 4.01
N GLU A 55 -12.26 3.85 3.73
CA GLU A 55 -11.97 2.63 4.49
C GLU A 55 -10.51 2.58 4.93
N PRO A 56 -10.17 1.92 6.05
CA PRO A 56 -8.79 1.68 6.44
C PRO A 56 -8.07 0.80 5.41
N VAL A 57 -6.87 1.23 4.98
CA VAL A 57 -6.06 0.50 4.00
C VAL A 57 -4.76 0.06 4.65
N THR A 58 -4.42 -1.21 4.46
CA THR A 58 -3.15 -1.80 4.91
C THR A 58 -2.21 -1.95 3.73
N TRP A 59 -1.02 -1.38 3.81
CA TRP A 59 0.06 -1.68 2.87
C TRP A 59 0.95 -2.79 3.42
N ARG A 60 1.49 -3.62 2.52
CA ARG A 60 2.49 -4.65 2.82
C ARG A 60 3.62 -4.59 1.81
N ALA A 61 4.81 -4.91 2.29
CA ALA A 61 6.00 -5.14 1.48
C ALA A 61 6.64 -6.45 1.93
N GLU A 62 6.86 -7.35 0.98
CA GLU A 62 7.51 -8.63 1.19
C GLU A 62 8.79 -8.69 0.38
N GLU A 63 9.85 -9.20 1.00
CA GLU A 63 11.11 -9.48 0.33
C GLU A 63 11.29 -11.00 0.32
N LYS A 64 11.33 -11.59 -0.88
CA LYS A 64 11.50 -13.05 -1.06
C LYS A 64 10.48 -13.86 -0.24
N GLY A 65 9.23 -13.39 -0.21
CA GLY A 65 8.13 -14.02 0.54
C GLY A 65 8.18 -13.85 2.05
N GLN A 66 9.06 -12.99 2.58
CA GLN A 66 9.11 -12.62 3.99
C GLN A 66 8.59 -11.20 4.17
N LEU A 67 7.73 -10.99 5.17
CA LEU A 67 7.17 -9.66 5.46
C LEU A 67 8.28 -8.70 5.92
N ALA A 68 8.63 -7.75 5.05
CA ALA A 68 9.66 -6.75 5.31
C ALA A 68 9.08 -5.47 5.95
N GLY A 69 7.81 -5.17 5.69
CA GLY A 69 7.12 -4.03 6.27
C GLY A 69 5.60 -4.11 6.11
N ARG A 70 4.88 -3.54 7.07
CA ARG A 70 3.43 -3.32 6.98
C ARG A 70 3.02 -2.07 7.74
N GLY A 71 1.89 -1.50 7.35
CA GLY A 71 1.22 -0.45 8.10
C GLY A 71 -0.22 -0.31 7.66
N THR A 72 -1.07 0.20 8.55
CA THR A 72 -2.47 0.49 8.25
C THR A 72 -2.71 1.98 8.44
N VAL A 73 -3.28 2.61 7.42
CA VAL A 73 -3.63 4.03 7.44
C VAL A 73 -5.13 4.18 7.49
N GLN A 74 -5.58 5.17 8.27
CA GLN A 74 -6.99 5.50 8.41
C GLN A 74 -7.39 6.58 7.39
N PRO A 75 -8.61 6.51 6.82
CA PRO A 75 -9.18 7.61 6.07
C PRO A 75 -9.34 8.86 6.95
N GLY A 76 -9.32 10.04 6.35
CA GLY A 76 -9.62 11.28 7.08
C GLY A 76 -11.12 11.44 7.34
N PRO A 77 -11.52 12.29 8.32
CA PRO A 77 -12.92 12.66 8.49
C PRO A 77 -13.43 13.36 7.22
N GLY A 78 -14.37 12.71 6.49
CA GLY A 78 -14.92 13.21 5.23
C GLY A 78 -14.45 12.48 3.96
N ALA A 79 -13.70 11.38 4.10
CA ALA A 79 -13.39 10.50 2.97
C ALA A 79 -14.68 9.96 2.30
N GLN A 80 -14.70 9.93 0.97
CA GLN A 80 -15.88 9.51 0.20
C GLN A 80 -15.90 7.99 0.10
N ASN A 81 -16.98 7.32 0.51
CA ASN A 81 -17.07 5.87 0.40
C ASN A 81 -17.55 5.47 -1.00
N ARG A 82 -16.61 5.38 -1.96
CA ARG A 82 -16.90 5.08 -3.38
C ARG A 82 -17.24 3.62 -3.67
N ARG A 83 -17.15 2.71 -2.69
CA ARG A 83 -17.55 1.29 -2.85
C ARG A 83 -19.07 1.09 -2.84
N ALA A 84 -19.87 2.10 -2.49
CA ALA A 84 -21.32 2.02 -2.36
C ALA A 84 -22.12 2.52 -3.58
N LEU A 85 -21.47 2.73 -4.74
CA LEU A 85 -22.11 3.14 -6.00
C LEU A 85 -22.20 1.98 -6.99
#